data_AF-A0A1V5F752-F1
#
_entry.id   AF-A0A1V5F752-F1
#
_cell.length_a   1.000
_cell.length_b   1.000
_cell.length_c   1.000
_cell.angle_alpha   90.00
_cell.angle_beta   90.00
_cell.angle_gamma   90.00
#
_symmetry.space_group_name_H-M   'P 1'
#
loop_
_entity.id
_entity.type
_entity.pdbx_description
1 polymer ?
#
loop_
_entity_poly.entity_id
_entity_poly.type
_entity_poly.pdbx_seq_one_letter_code
_entity_poly.pdbx_strand_id
1 'polypeptide(L)'
;MKKENNILKKIGNDLPFSVPDNYFEQFANEIDRQIGYAKEMEVSKSQKRSFAVISKSWLYMAAMFVGIFLLGNVFYLAFKNSERQKQENYEMYLLSQVDEPTMMYYYMNDAYEAENGTETFQNTSN
;
A
#
# COMPACT_ATOMS: atom_id res chain seq x y z
N MET A 1 95.25 14.30 -39.60
CA MET A 1 94.38 13.73 -38.55
C MET A 1 92.99 13.51 -39.13
N LYS A 2 92.58 12.26 -39.36
CA LYS A 2 91.19 11.95 -39.74
C LYS A 2 90.40 11.69 -38.46
N LYS A 3 89.34 12.49 -38.21
CA LYS A 3 88.41 12.28 -37.09
C LYS A 3 87.50 11.11 -37.42
N GLU A 4 87.50 10.10 -36.55
CA GLU A 4 86.66 8.91 -36.71
C GLU A 4 85.22 9.21 -36.31
N ASN A 5 84.39 9.55 -37.29
CA ASN A 5 82.96 9.88 -37.10
C ASN A 5 82.11 8.59 -37.16
N ASN A 6 82.38 7.61 -36.32
CA ASN A 6 81.62 6.35 -36.33
C ASN A 6 81.00 6.07 -34.96
N ILE A 7 80.14 6.98 -34.52
CA ILE A 7 79.34 6.87 -33.29
C ILE A 7 78.56 5.56 -33.22
N LEU A 8 78.10 5.06 -34.39
CA LEU A 8 77.32 3.83 -34.50
C LEU A 8 78.15 2.58 -34.15
N LYS A 9 79.44 2.55 -34.50
CA LYS A 9 80.34 1.45 -34.07
C LYS A 9 80.63 1.47 -32.57
N LYS A 10 80.57 2.65 -31.94
CA LYS A 10 80.85 2.81 -30.51
C LYS A 10 79.65 2.43 -29.63
N ILE A 11 78.43 2.57 -30.15
CA ILE A 11 77.19 2.40 -29.38
C ILE A 11 76.64 0.96 -29.53
N GLY A 12 77.04 0.21 -30.55
CA GLY A 12 76.55 -1.15 -30.77
C GLY A 12 75.06 -1.19 -31.14
N ASN A 13 74.57 -2.38 -31.52
CA ASN A 13 73.13 -2.60 -31.79
C ASN A 13 72.40 -3.17 -30.56
N ASP A 14 73.07 -3.16 -29.41
CA ASP A 14 72.51 -3.67 -28.17
C ASP A 14 71.42 -2.71 -27.69
N LEU A 15 70.25 -3.27 -27.34
CA LEU A 15 69.15 -2.47 -26.81
C LEU A 15 69.57 -1.92 -25.43
N PRO A 16 69.73 -0.59 -25.27
CA PRO A 16 70.17 -0.01 -24.01
C PRO A 16 69.07 -0.01 -22.94
N PHE A 17 67.84 -0.38 -23.32
CA PHE A 17 66.68 -0.43 -22.44
C PHE A 17 66.11 -1.84 -22.45
N SER A 18 66.22 -2.53 -21.33
CA SER A 18 65.45 -3.74 -21.05
C SER A 18 64.42 -3.40 -19.98
N VAL A 19 63.18 -3.82 -20.20
CA VAL A 19 62.14 -3.73 -19.18
C VAL A 19 62.26 -4.91 -18.21
N PRO A 20 61.89 -4.76 -16.94
CA PRO A 20 61.73 -5.88 -16.02
C PRO A 20 60.66 -6.87 -16.51
N ASP A 21 60.79 -8.12 -16.08
CA ASP A 21 59.80 -9.16 -16.36
C ASP A 21 58.41 -8.75 -15.87
N ASN A 22 57.39 -9.00 -16.69
CA ASN A 22 55.97 -8.69 -16.43
C ASN A 22 55.64 -7.18 -16.26
N TYR A 23 56.53 -6.26 -16.68
CA TYR A 23 56.26 -4.81 -16.63
C TYR A 23 54.97 -4.41 -17.35
N PHE A 24 54.77 -4.89 -18.59
CA PHE A 24 53.58 -4.56 -19.38
C PHE A 24 52.30 -5.21 -18.85
N GLU A 25 52.40 -6.39 -18.23
CA GLU A 25 51.26 -7.07 -17.61
C GLU A 25 50.75 -6.28 -16.39
N GLN A 26 51.66 -5.79 -15.56
CA GLN A 26 51.30 -4.95 -14.41
C GLN A 26 50.85 -3.55 -14.83
N PHE A 27 51.40 -3.01 -15.90
CA PHE A 27 51.02 -1.69 -16.43
C PHE A 27 49.54 -1.62 -16.80
N ALA A 28 49.01 -2.63 -17.49
CA ALA A 28 47.59 -2.68 -17.84
C ALA A 28 46.70 -2.68 -16.58
N ASN A 29 47.04 -3.52 -15.59
CA ASN A 29 46.32 -3.60 -14.32
C ASN A 29 46.37 -2.29 -13.52
N GLU A 30 47.51 -1.60 -13.54
CA GLU A 30 47.70 -0.30 -12.88
C GLU A 30 46.86 0.79 -13.54
N ILE A 31 46.84 0.81 -14.89
CA ILE A 31 45.95 1.70 -15.65
C ILE A 31 44.51 1.40 -15.26
N ASP A 32 44.02 0.17 -15.40
CA ASP A 32 42.65 -0.23 -15.08
C ASP A 32 42.22 0.16 -13.65
N ARG A 33 43.15 0.11 -12.69
CA ARG A 33 42.95 0.59 -11.32
C ARG A 33 42.82 2.11 -11.24
N GLN A 34 43.64 2.86 -11.97
CA GLN A 34 43.60 4.33 -12.01
C GLN A 34 42.38 4.88 -12.77
N ILE A 35 41.99 4.25 -13.89
CA ILE A 35 40.82 4.64 -14.68
C ILE A 35 39.50 4.12 -14.09
N GLY A 36 39.55 3.38 -12.98
CA GLY A 36 38.39 3.00 -12.18
C GLY A 36 37.55 1.87 -12.76
N TYR A 37 37.96 1.23 -13.86
CA TYR A 37 37.26 0.06 -14.43
C TYR A 37 37.26 -1.13 -13.45
N ALA A 38 38.33 -1.30 -12.66
CA ALA A 38 38.38 -2.30 -11.60
C ALA A 38 37.42 -2.00 -10.43
N LYS A 39 37.06 -0.72 -10.21
CA LYS A 39 36.10 -0.30 -9.18
C LYS A 39 34.67 -0.69 -9.52
N GLU A 40 34.36 -0.92 -10.79
CA GLU A 40 33.05 -1.40 -11.23
C GLU A 40 32.89 -2.92 -10.99
N MET A 41 33.99 -3.68 -10.93
CA MET A 41 33.97 -5.14 -10.72
C MET A 41 34.13 -5.56 -9.26
N GLU A 42 34.63 -4.70 -8.37
CA GLU A 42 34.51 -4.94 -6.93
C GLU A 42 33.11 -4.58 -6.45
N VAL A 43 32.21 -5.53 -6.70
CA VAL A 43 31.08 -5.84 -5.85
C VAL A 43 30.23 -4.59 -5.62
N SER A 44 29.26 -4.40 -6.52
CA SER A 44 27.86 -4.14 -6.16
C SER A 44 27.66 -4.53 -4.70
N LYS A 45 27.88 -3.56 -3.79
CA LYS A 45 27.84 -3.81 -2.36
C LYS A 45 26.38 -4.04 -2.12
N SER A 46 26.05 -5.33 -2.16
CA SER A 46 24.77 -5.96 -1.92
C SER A 46 23.77 -4.90 -1.54
N GLN A 47 22.99 -4.51 -2.55
CA GLN A 47 21.63 -4.04 -2.44
C GLN A 47 21.03 -4.29 -1.04
N LYS A 48 21.39 -3.46 -0.07
CA LYS A 48 20.47 -3.08 1.00
C LYS A 48 19.55 -2.10 0.30
N ARG A 49 18.74 -2.58 -0.67
CA ARG A 49 17.46 -1.94 -0.95
C ARG A 49 16.77 -2.01 0.39
N SER A 50 16.93 -0.90 1.11
CA SER A 50 16.62 -0.78 2.51
C SER A 50 15.26 -1.41 2.72
N PHE A 51 15.10 -2.24 3.75
CA PHE A 51 13.77 -2.70 4.14
C PHE A 51 12.79 -1.51 4.27
N ALA A 52 13.30 -0.28 4.47
CA ALA A 52 12.56 0.97 4.43
C ALA A 52 12.01 1.40 3.06
N VAL A 53 12.51 0.88 1.93
CA VAL A 53 11.96 1.14 0.58
C VAL A 53 10.82 0.17 0.27
N ILE A 54 10.97 -1.09 0.66
CA ILE A 54 9.91 -2.10 0.51
C ILE A 54 8.71 -1.76 1.41
N SER A 55 8.96 -1.27 2.64
CA SER A 55 7.88 -0.84 3.53
C SER A 55 7.08 0.37 3.00
N LYS A 56 7.71 1.27 2.21
CA LYS A 56 7.00 2.42 1.63
C LYS A 56 5.86 1.98 0.71
N SER A 57 6.09 1.01 -0.17
CA SER A 57 5.02 0.52 -1.07
C SER A 57 3.87 -0.14 -0.31
N TRP A 58 4.18 -0.88 0.76
CA TRP A 58 3.15 -1.48 1.61
C TRP A 58 2.37 -0.45 2.41
N LEU A 59 3.03 0.64 2.86
CA LEU A 59 2.37 1.75 3.51
C LEU A 59 1.38 2.47 2.58
N TYR A 60 1.72 2.65 1.30
CA TYR A 60 0.78 3.21 0.32
C TYR A 60 -0.43 2.31 0.10
N MET A 61 -0.23 0.99 0.00
CA MET A 61 -1.34 0.04 -0.09
C MET A 61 -2.22 0.08 1.16
N ALA A 62 -1.62 0.08 2.35
CA ALA A 62 -2.33 0.20 3.61
C ALA A 62 -3.15 1.50 3.69
N ALA A 63 -2.59 2.63 3.25
CA ALA A 63 -3.29 3.91 3.21
C ALA A 63 -4.53 3.87 2.30
N MET A 64 -4.44 3.21 1.14
CA MET A 64 -5.60 3.03 0.26
C MET A 64 -6.70 2.18 0.90
N PHE A 65 -6.34 1.07 1.55
CA PHE A 65 -7.31 0.23 2.26
C PHE A 65 -7.97 0.97 3.43
N VAL A 66 -7.20 1.74 4.21
CA VAL A 66 -7.74 2.57 5.30
C VAL A 66 -8.69 3.64 4.76
N GLY A 67 -8.33 4.29 3.65
CA GLY A 67 -9.21 5.28 3.01
C GLY A 67 -10.55 4.68 2.57
N ILE A 68 -10.52 3.53 1.89
CA ILE A 68 -11.74 2.82 1.46
C ILE A 68 -12.57 2.37 2.68
N PHE A 69 -11.91 1.86 3.73
CA PHE A 69 -12.58 1.41 4.94
C PHE A 69 -13.30 2.56 5.66
N LEU A 70 -12.66 3.72 5.77
CA LEU A 70 -13.28 4.91 6.38
C LEU A 70 -14.48 5.40 5.57
N LEU A 71 -14.35 5.49 4.24
CA LEU A 71 -15.46 5.86 3.36
C LEU A 71 -16.62 4.86 3.48
N GLY A 72 -16.32 3.56 3.49
CA GLY A 72 -17.31 2.50 3.69
C GLY A 72 -17.99 2.59 5.06
N ASN A 73 -17.26 2.90 6.13
CA ASN A 73 -17.82 3.02 7.48
C ASN A 73 -18.78 4.23 7.58
N VAL A 74 -18.36 5.39 7.06
CA VAL A 74 -19.20 6.60 7.01
C VAL A 74 -20.44 6.35 6.14
N PHE A 75 -20.27 5.75 4.97
CA PHE A 75 -21.39 5.43 4.08
C PHE A 75 -22.35 4.42 4.70
N TYR A 76 -21.83 3.38 5.37
CA TYR A 76 -22.64 2.40 6.08
C TYR A 76 -23.44 3.04 7.21
N LEU A 77 -22.82 3.92 8.01
CA LEU A 77 -23.51 4.66 9.07
C LEU A 77 -24.60 5.57 8.49
N ALA A 78 -24.28 6.32 7.43
CA ALA A 78 -25.24 7.20 6.75
C ALA A 78 -26.41 6.40 6.14
N PHE A 79 -26.13 5.27 5.50
CA PHE A 79 -27.13 4.38 4.93
C PHE A 79 -28.03 3.79 6.02
N LYS A 80 -27.44 3.25 7.11
CA LYS A 80 -28.19 2.73 8.25
C LYS A 80 -29.10 3.79 8.87
N ASN A 81 -28.60 5.02 9.02
CA ASN A 81 -29.42 6.13 9.51
C ASN A 81 -30.55 6.45 8.53
N SER A 82 -30.30 6.46 7.22
CA SER A 82 -31.33 6.73 6.21
C SER A 82 -32.44 5.66 6.18
N GLU A 83 -32.09 4.38 6.34
CA GLU A 83 -33.08 3.30 6.44
C GLU A 83 -33.91 3.42 7.72
N ARG A 84 -33.29 3.81 8.84
CA ARG A 84 -34.03 4.08 10.08
C ARG A 84 -35.01 5.23 9.92
N GLN A 85 -34.61 6.33 9.27
CA GLN A 85 -35.52 7.45 8.99
C GLN A 85 -36.67 7.04 8.08
N LYS A 86 -36.43 6.19 7.06
CA LYS A 86 -37.50 5.67 6.19
C LYS A 86 -38.50 4.83 6.98
N GLN A 87 -38.03 3.99 7.90
CA GLN A 87 -38.90 3.21 8.76
C GLN A 87 -39.74 4.11 9.67
N GLU A 88 -39.12 5.06 10.38
CA GLU A 88 -39.82 6.02 11.23
C GLU A 88 -40.89 6.81 10.44
N ASN A 89 -40.56 7.26 9.22
CA ASN A 89 -41.51 7.96 8.34
C ASN A 89 -42.65 7.07 7.84
N TYR A 90 -42.38 5.78 7.57
CA TYR A 90 -43.39 4.82 7.12
C TYR A 90 -44.39 4.51 8.24
N GLU A 91 -43.89 4.29 9.47
CA GLU A 91 -44.74 4.08 10.65
C GLU A 91 -45.63 5.31 10.90
N MET A 92 -45.09 6.53 10.78
CA MET A 92 -45.87 7.76 10.87
C MET A 92 -46.95 7.86 9.78
N TYR A 93 -46.65 7.48 8.54
CA TYR A 93 -47.63 7.46 7.44
C TYR A 93 -48.75 6.45 7.68
N LEU A 94 -48.45 5.27 8.21
CA LEU A 94 -49.46 4.29 8.61
C LEU A 94 -50.36 4.84 9.72
N LEU A 95 -49.76 5.45 10.75
CA LEU A 95 -50.52 6.00 11.88
C LEU A 95 -51.44 7.14 11.45
N SER A 96 -51.01 7.96 10.48
CA SER A 96 -51.82 9.06 9.94
C SER A 96 -53.08 8.64 9.18
N GLN A 97 -53.14 7.37 8.74
CA GLN A 97 -54.32 6.80 8.08
C GLN A 97 -55.30 6.16 9.07
N VAL A 98 -54.88 5.92 10.31
CA VAL A 98 -55.74 5.33 11.33
C VAL A 98 -56.55 6.43 12.00
N ASP A 99 -57.88 6.29 11.96
CA ASP A 99 -58.79 7.20 12.64
C ASP A 99 -58.63 7.13 14.17
N GLU A 100 -58.69 8.29 14.82
CA GLU A 100 -58.59 8.46 16.27
C GLU A 100 -59.56 7.59 17.11
N PRO A 101 -60.85 7.43 16.75
CA PRO A 101 -61.74 6.51 17.48
C PRO A 101 -61.22 5.07 17.44
N THR A 102 -60.69 4.60 16.31
CA THR A 102 -60.15 3.24 16.18
C THR A 102 -58.97 3.03 17.13
N MET A 103 -58.07 4.02 17.26
CA MET A 103 -56.97 3.97 18.23
C MET A 103 -57.48 3.88 19.68
N MET A 104 -58.52 4.65 20.01
CA MET A 104 -59.14 4.61 21.34
C MET A 104 -59.73 3.23 21.66
N TYR A 105 -60.35 2.57 20.68
CA TYR A 105 -60.86 1.20 20.85
C TYR A 105 -59.72 0.19 21.11
N TYR A 106 -58.61 0.28 20.39
CA TYR A 106 -57.45 -0.60 20.63
C TYR A 106 -56.89 -0.43 22.04
N TYR A 107 -56.66 0.80 22.50
CA TYR A 107 -56.14 1.05 23.85
C TYR A 107 -57.11 0.63 24.95
N MET A 108 -58.41 0.85 24.76
CA MET A 108 -59.44 0.41 25.70
C MET A 108 -59.52 -1.11 25.76
N ASN A 109 -59.37 -1.79 24.61
CA ASN A 109 -59.37 -3.24 24.55
C ASN A 109 -58.13 -3.84 25.22
N ASP A 110 -56.93 -3.31 24.95
CA ASP A 110 -55.69 -3.77 25.61
C ASP A 110 -55.75 -3.55 27.13
N ALA A 111 -56.28 -2.42 27.59
CA ALA A 111 -56.45 -2.14 29.02
C ALA A 111 -57.51 -3.06 29.66
N TYR A 112 -58.62 -3.31 28.96
CA TYR A 112 -59.66 -4.22 29.40
C TYR A 112 -59.15 -5.67 29.46
N GLU A 113 -58.36 -6.11 28.48
CA GLU A 113 -57.73 -7.43 28.47
C GLU A 113 -56.67 -7.58 29.56
N ALA A 114 -55.92 -6.51 29.87
CA ALA A 114 -54.95 -6.51 30.97
C ALA A 114 -55.62 -6.58 32.35
N GLU A 115 -56.82 -5.99 32.49
CA GLU A 115 -57.60 -6.00 33.74
C GLU A 115 -58.43 -7.28 33.91
N ASN A 116 -59.03 -7.79 32.83
CA ASN A 116 -60.05 -8.85 32.88
C ASN A 116 -59.63 -10.17 32.20
N GLY A 117 -58.47 -10.22 31.53
CA GLY A 117 -58.03 -11.37 30.75
C GLY A 117 -58.82 -11.55 29.45
N THR A 118 -58.33 -12.40 28.54
CA THR A 118 -58.92 -12.62 27.21
C THR A 118 -60.27 -13.36 27.31
N GLU A 119 -61.37 -12.65 27.48
CA GLU A 119 -62.71 -13.23 27.30
C GLU A 119 -63.07 -13.25 25.81
N THR A 120 -62.85 -14.39 25.15
CA THR A 120 -63.33 -14.63 23.79
C THR A 120 -64.86 -14.65 23.80
N PHE A 121 -65.50 -13.61 23.25
CA PHE A 121 -66.95 -13.60 23.01
C PHE A 121 -67.33 -14.70 22.00
N GLN A 122 -67.70 -15.88 22.50
CA GLN A 122 -68.38 -16.89 21.70
C GLN A 122 -69.78 -16.37 21.37
N ASN A 123 -69.99 -16.02 20.11
CA ASN A 123 -71.30 -15.68 19.56
C ASN A 123 -72.23 -16.89 19.72
N THR A 124 -73.10 -16.86 20.73
CA THR A 124 -74.25 -17.77 20.84
C THR A 124 -75.44 -17.09 20.18
N SER A 125 -75.57 -17.31 18.88
CA SER A 125 -76.79 -17.04 18.14
C SER A 125 -77.71 -18.26 18.30
N ASN A 126 -78.82 -18.10 19.02
CA ASN A 126 -80.01 -18.94 18.91
C ASN A 126 -81.06 -18.18 18.09
#